data_AF-A0AB39R3U8-F1
#
_entry.id   AF-A0AB39R3U8-F1
#
_cell.length_a   1.000
_cell.length_b   1.000
_cell.length_c   1.000
_cell.angle_alpha   90.00
_cell.angle_beta   90.00
_cell.angle_gamma   90.00
#
_symmetry.space_group_name_H-M   'P 1'
#
loop_
_entity.id
_entity.type
_entity.pdbx_description
1 polymer ?
#
loop_
_entity_poly.entity_id
_entity_poly.type
_entity_poly.pdbx_seq_one_letter_code
_entity_poly.pdbx_strand_id
1 'polypeptide(L)'
;MTSSPNIHNAGVFPEMNSAFFPVYSGSKRNDVAHLDEMAVLYRYHKEIRNSFMHSGGRASKFAEDAWSNASGLTRADVGGRRNPIVTQVAEGQRITCSMEQASDLAAVIIRLIHSIDAELSSSAYAERYFLHAWNSWSELAKYKALPSDPIQRDRRIAKICRKVGFVAPADPAAVITLGRSAGLVT
;
A
#
# COMPACT_ATOMS: atom_id res chain seq x y z
N MET A 1 -23.58 -13.72 -22.28
CA MET A 1 -23.22 -14.07 -20.89
C MET A 1 -21.75 -14.44 -20.87
N THR A 2 -20.87 -13.44 -20.74
CA THR A 2 -19.42 -13.65 -20.64
C THR A 2 -19.13 -13.95 -19.17
N SER A 3 -18.78 -15.20 -18.90
CA SER A 3 -18.29 -15.68 -17.60
C SER A 3 -17.17 -14.77 -17.10
N SER A 4 -17.43 -14.05 -15.99
CA SER A 4 -16.40 -13.35 -15.24
C SER A 4 -15.29 -14.33 -14.86
N PRO A 5 -14.02 -14.07 -15.17
CA PRO A 5 -12.95 -14.95 -14.78
C PRO A 5 -12.81 -14.96 -13.25
N ASN A 6 -12.79 -16.18 -12.72
CA ASN A 6 -12.51 -16.58 -11.34
C ASN A 6 -11.57 -15.62 -10.60
N ILE A 7 -12.10 -14.93 -9.58
CA ILE A 7 -11.39 -13.91 -8.78
C ILE A 7 -10.46 -14.56 -7.73
N HIS A 8 -10.48 -15.88 -7.56
CA HIS A 8 -9.89 -16.57 -6.39
C HIS A 8 -8.80 -17.61 -6.68
N ASN A 9 -8.21 -17.66 -7.88
CA ASN A 9 -6.97 -18.43 -8.06
C ASN A 9 -5.78 -17.59 -7.59
N ALA A 10 -5.39 -17.82 -6.34
CA ALA A 10 -4.17 -17.31 -5.73
C ALA A 10 -2.95 -17.60 -6.62
N GLY A 11 -2.25 -16.55 -7.03
CA GLY A 11 -1.03 -16.67 -7.80
C GLY A 11 -0.45 -15.29 -8.03
N VAL A 12 0.73 -15.06 -7.49
CA VAL A 12 1.59 -13.93 -7.85
C VAL A 12 1.73 -13.93 -9.38
N PHE A 13 1.44 -12.82 -10.05
CA PHE A 13 1.60 -12.72 -11.50
C PHE A 13 3.07 -12.45 -11.82
N PRO A 14 3.76 -13.33 -12.58
CA PRO A 14 5.19 -13.20 -12.81
C PRO A 14 5.59 -11.85 -13.38
N GLU A 15 4.82 -11.33 -14.33
CA GLU A 15 5.09 -10.05 -14.98
C GLU A 15 4.86 -8.87 -14.02
N MET A 16 3.79 -8.89 -13.21
CA MET A 16 3.57 -7.86 -12.19
C MET A 16 4.66 -7.89 -11.12
N ASN A 17 5.06 -9.10 -10.72
CA ASN A 17 6.14 -9.30 -9.77
C ASN A 17 7.45 -8.73 -10.31
N SER A 18 7.89 -9.15 -11.50
CA SER A 18 9.12 -8.64 -12.14
C SER A 18 9.08 -7.13 -12.39
N ALA A 19 7.93 -6.60 -12.82
CA ALA A 19 7.77 -5.19 -13.13
C ALA A 19 7.78 -4.30 -11.88
N PHE A 20 7.04 -4.66 -10.84
CA PHE A 20 6.70 -3.71 -9.77
C PHE A 20 7.22 -4.10 -8.39
N PHE A 21 7.22 -5.38 -8.04
CA PHE A 21 7.60 -5.81 -6.70
C PHE A 21 9.02 -5.34 -6.28
N PRO A 22 10.08 -5.42 -7.12
CA PRO A 22 11.39 -4.89 -6.77
C PRO A 22 11.41 -3.40 -6.44
N VAL A 23 10.54 -2.60 -7.08
CA VAL A 23 10.48 -1.15 -6.86
C VAL A 23 9.79 -0.84 -5.54
N TYR A 24 8.66 -1.50 -5.26
CA TYR A 24 7.92 -1.28 -4.01
C TYR A 24 8.67 -1.85 -2.80
N SER A 25 9.18 -3.09 -2.92
CA SER A 25 9.91 -3.77 -1.83
C SER A 25 11.28 -3.14 -1.53
N GLY A 26 11.90 -2.47 -2.50
CA GLY A 26 13.17 -1.76 -2.33
C GLY A 26 13.09 -0.47 -1.50
N SER A 27 11.89 -0.04 -1.08
CA SER A 27 11.74 1.10 -0.18
C SER A 27 12.36 0.81 1.19
N LYS A 28 13.14 1.74 1.73
CA LYS A 28 13.63 1.68 3.13
C LYS A 28 12.52 1.66 4.17
N ARG A 29 11.28 1.90 3.76
CA ARG A 29 10.08 1.91 4.60
C ARG A 29 9.25 0.63 4.46
N ASN A 30 9.61 -0.24 3.52
CA ASN A 30 9.04 -1.58 3.44
C ASN A 30 9.52 -2.38 4.66
N ASP A 31 8.58 -2.92 5.42
CA ASP A 31 8.85 -3.68 6.62
C ASP A 31 7.74 -4.71 6.89
N VAL A 32 7.70 -5.73 6.03
CA VAL A 32 6.74 -6.84 6.08
C VAL A 32 6.82 -7.61 7.39
N ALA A 33 8.02 -7.71 7.98
CA ALA A 33 8.27 -8.52 9.17
C ALA A 33 7.56 -8.02 10.44
N HIS A 34 7.17 -6.74 10.48
CA HIS A 34 6.53 -6.11 11.64
C HIS A 34 5.11 -5.62 11.31
N LEU A 35 4.48 -6.16 10.25
CA LEU A 35 3.17 -5.70 9.76
C LEU A 35 2.06 -5.82 10.82
N ASP A 36 2.00 -6.93 11.53
CA ASP A 36 0.94 -7.21 12.50
C ASP A 36 1.02 -6.23 13.69
N GLU A 37 2.21 -6.04 14.23
CA GLU A 37 2.47 -5.11 15.33
C GLU A 37 2.26 -3.65 14.89
N MET A 38 2.65 -3.29 13.66
CA MET A 38 2.33 -1.98 13.09
C MET A 38 0.82 -1.79 12.93
N ALA A 39 0.06 -2.82 12.57
CA ALA A 39 -1.40 -2.76 12.47
C ALA A 39 -2.06 -2.58 13.84
N VAL A 40 -1.53 -3.23 14.89
CA VAL A 40 -1.96 -3.00 16.29
C VAL A 40 -1.75 -1.53 16.68
N LEU A 41 -0.57 -0.97 16.39
CA LEU A 41 -0.25 0.42 16.71
C LEU A 41 -1.12 1.40 15.90
N TYR A 42 -1.34 1.13 14.61
CA TYR A 42 -2.28 1.89 13.79
C TYR A 42 -3.69 1.88 14.36
N ARG A 43 -4.19 0.71 14.80
CA ARG A 43 -5.52 0.58 15.41
C ARG A 43 -5.64 1.44 16.68
N TYR A 44 -4.65 1.44 17.56
CA TYR A 44 -4.61 2.32 18.73
C TYR A 44 -4.80 3.79 18.35
N HIS A 45 -4.01 4.30 17.41
CA HIS A 45 -4.10 5.69 16.98
C HIS A 45 -5.41 6.03 16.26
N LYS A 46 -5.93 5.11 15.45
CA LYS A 46 -7.24 5.24 14.80
C LYS A 46 -8.34 5.43 15.83
N GLU A 47 -8.36 4.62 16.90
CA GLU A 47 -9.40 4.72 17.93
C GLU A 47 -9.27 5.98 18.79
N ILE A 48 -8.05 6.48 19.00
CA ILE A 48 -7.83 7.83 19.57
C ILE A 48 -8.46 8.90 18.68
N ARG A 49 -8.16 8.89 17.37
CA ARG A 49 -8.74 9.84 16.42
C ARG A 49 -10.26 9.74 16.38
N ASN A 50 -10.82 8.53 16.41
CA ASN A 50 -12.26 8.32 16.45
C ASN A 50 -12.89 8.94 17.69
N SER A 51 -12.25 8.77 18.84
CA SER A 51 -12.73 9.35 20.10
C SER A 51 -12.76 10.88 20.07
N PHE A 52 -11.75 11.53 19.48
CA PHE A 52 -11.77 12.98 19.27
C PHE A 52 -12.90 13.43 18.33
N MET A 53 -13.10 12.69 17.23
CA MET A 53 -14.00 13.11 16.16
C MET A 53 -15.47 12.80 16.42
N HIS A 54 -15.77 11.78 17.23
CA HIS A 54 -17.13 11.29 17.44
C HIS A 54 -17.60 11.37 18.89
N SER A 55 -16.68 11.49 19.87
CA SER A 55 -17.02 11.43 21.30
C SER A 55 -16.42 12.59 22.10
N GLY A 56 -16.05 13.69 21.43
CA GLY A 56 -15.50 14.90 22.08
C GLY A 56 -14.21 14.63 22.86
N GLY A 57 -13.44 13.62 22.44
CA GLY A 57 -12.21 13.20 23.12
C GLY A 57 -12.41 12.27 24.31
N ARG A 58 -13.62 11.72 24.52
CA ARG A 58 -13.85 10.66 25.51
C ARG A 58 -13.56 9.28 24.91
N ALA A 59 -12.81 8.47 25.63
CA ALA A 59 -12.47 7.11 25.23
C ALA A 59 -13.70 6.20 25.21
N SER A 60 -13.82 5.42 24.14
CA SER A 60 -14.72 4.27 24.08
C SER A 60 -14.03 3.01 24.61
N LYS A 61 -14.81 1.95 24.83
CA LYS A 61 -14.27 0.61 25.12
C LYS A 61 -13.26 0.15 24.05
N PHE A 62 -13.54 0.42 22.77
CA PHE A 62 -12.63 0.09 21.68
C PHE A 62 -11.27 0.79 21.78
N ALA A 63 -11.22 2.03 22.29
CA ALA A 63 -9.98 2.76 22.46
C ALA A 63 -9.15 2.21 23.63
N GLU A 64 -9.80 1.82 24.73
CA GLU A 64 -9.15 1.13 25.85
C GLU A 64 -8.58 -0.22 25.42
N ASP A 65 -9.35 -1.04 24.71
CA ASP A 65 -8.89 -2.34 24.21
C ASP A 65 -7.72 -2.18 23.23
N ALA A 66 -7.78 -1.18 22.34
CA ALA A 66 -6.70 -0.90 21.40
C ALA A 66 -5.42 -0.44 22.13
N TRP A 67 -5.55 0.36 23.19
CA TRP A 67 -4.41 0.70 24.05
C TRP A 67 -3.83 -0.53 24.75
N SER A 68 -4.66 -1.39 25.35
CA SER A 68 -4.19 -2.59 26.05
C SER A 68 -3.40 -3.52 25.13
N ASN A 69 -3.74 -3.59 23.84
CA ASN A 69 -2.99 -4.37 22.86
C ASN A 69 -1.67 -3.71 22.44
N ALA A 70 -1.64 -2.38 22.40
CA ALA A 70 -0.46 -1.62 21.97
C ALA A 70 0.53 -1.30 23.10
N SER A 71 0.08 -1.31 24.37
CA SER A 71 0.85 -0.84 25.53
C SER A 71 2.12 -1.62 25.82
N GLY A 72 2.17 -2.89 25.41
CA GLY A 72 3.33 -3.75 25.59
C GLY A 72 4.34 -3.72 24.43
N LEU A 73 4.01 -3.06 23.32
CA LEU A 73 4.86 -3.08 22.14
C LEU A 73 6.18 -2.34 22.38
N THR A 74 7.27 -2.94 21.93
CA THR A 74 8.62 -2.40 22.01
C THR A 74 9.09 -1.93 20.63
N ARG A 75 10.24 -1.25 20.60
CA ARG A 75 10.90 -0.88 19.33
C ARG A 75 11.23 -2.08 18.45
N ALA A 76 11.50 -3.24 19.04
CA ALA A 76 11.85 -4.45 18.30
C ALA A 76 10.61 -5.01 17.60
N ASP A 77 9.48 -5.05 18.30
CA ASP A 77 8.19 -5.52 17.79
C ASP A 77 7.72 -4.70 16.58
N VAL A 78 7.97 -3.39 16.58
CA VAL A 78 7.53 -2.51 15.49
C VAL A 78 8.65 -2.14 14.52
N GLY A 79 9.85 -2.73 14.58
CA GLY A 79 10.98 -2.39 13.71
C GLY A 79 11.43 -0.91 13.77
N GLY A 80 11.24 -0.26 14.92
CA GLY A 80 11.48 1.17 15.13
C GLY A 80 12.81 1.48 15.83
N ARG A 81 13.20 2.77 15.82
CA ARG A 81 14.39 3.24 16.57
C ARG A 81 14.13 3.42 18.07
N ARG A 82 12.87 3.57 18.46
CA ARG A 82 12.40 3.86 19.81
C ARG A 82 11.10 3.11 20.08
N ASN A 83 10.76 2.93 21.34
CA ASN A 83 9.48 2.32 21.71
C ASN A 83 8.32 3.24 21.27
N PRO A 84 7.17 2.68 20.86
CA PRO A 84 5.97 3.45 20.57
C PRO A 84 5.57 4.34 21.75
N ILE A 85 5.18 5.59 21.48
CA ILE A 85 4.57 6.44 22.51
C ILE A 85 3.07 6.15 22.55
N VAL A 86 2.64 5.47 23.60
CA VAL A 86 1.22 5.19 23.87
C VAL A 86 0.86 5.72 25.26
N THR A 87 -0.27 6.41 25.36
CA THR A 87 -0.79 6.98 26.61
C THR A 87 -1.90 6.06 27.09
N GLN A 88 -1.98 5.86 28.41
CA GLN A 88 -3.07 5.07 28.99
C GLN A 88 -4.44 5.60 28.57
N VAL A 89 -5.26 4.67 28.08
CA VAL A 89 -6.66 4.94 27.72
C VAL A 89 -7.54 4.08 28.60
N ALA A 90 -8.52 4.70 29.25
CA ALA A 90 -9.54 4.02 30.04
C ALA A 90 -10.92 4.52 29.58
N GLU A 91 -11.90 3.62 29.46
CA GLU A 91 -13.22 3.96 28.96
C GLU A 91 -13.87 5.14 29.72
N GLY A 92 -14.53 6.03 28.98
CA GLY A 92 -15.20 7.22 29.51
C GLY A 92 -14.29 8.38 29.90
N GLN A 93 -12.98 8.15 30.04
CA GLN A 93 -12.00 9.17 30.38
C GLN A 93 -11.64 10.04 29.17
N ARG A 94 -11.13 11.25 29.44
CA ARG A 94 -10.59 12.12 28.39
C ARG A 94 -9.27 11.56 27.89
N ILE A 95 -9.14 11.47 26.57
CA ILE A 95 -7.90 11.09 25.91
C ILE A 95 -7.02 12.32 25.72
N THR A 96 -5.71 12.12 25.88
CA THR A 96 -4.68 13.07 25.49
C THR A 96 -3.86 12.46 24.36
N CYS A 97 -3.46 13.29 23.38
CA CYS A 97 -2.59 12.88 22.30
C CYS A 97 -1.52 13.96 22.12
N SER A 98 -0.25 13.59 22.21
CA SER A 98 0.86 14.52 21.97
C SER A 98 1.17 14.63 20.47
N MET A 99 1.93 15.67 20.11
CA MET A 99 2.43 15.83 18.74
C MET A 99 3.42 14.74 18.35
N GLU A 100 4.20 14.21 19.31
CA GLU A 100 5.08 13.07 19.05
C GLU A 100 4.27 11.81 18.71
N GLN A 101 3.14 11.57 19.38
CA GLN A 101 2.25 10.44 19.08
C GLN A 101 1.64 10.56 17.68
N ALA A 102 1.24 11.76 17.28
CA ALA A 102 0.76 12.01 15.92
C ALA A 102 1.86 11.78 14.86
N SER A 103 3.10 12.14 15.18
CA SER A 103 4.25 11.91 14.31
C SER A 103 4.59 10.42 14.18
N ASP A 104 4.52 9.66 15.28
CA ASP A 104 4.69 8.20 15.26
C ASP A 104 3.62 7.52 14.41
N LEU A 105 2.36 7.94 14.52
CA LEU A 105 1.28 7.46 13.66
C LEU A 105 1.60 7.67 12.18
N ALA A 106 2.05 8.87 11.80
CA ALA A 106 2.38 9.15 10.40
C ALA A 106 3.49 8.22 9.90
N ALA A 107 4.51 7.97 10.73
CA ALA A 107 5.60 7.05 10.39
C ALA A 107 5.09 5.60 10.22
N VAL A 108 4.21 5.14 11.11
CA VAL A 108 3.59 3.79 11.04
C VAL A 108 2.73 3.66 9.78
N ILE A 109 1.86 4.63 9.48
CA ILE A 109 1.01 4.60 8.29
C ILE A 109 1.84 4.52 7.02
N ILE A 110 2.90 5.33 6.92
CA ILE A 110 3.77 5.31 5.74
C ILE A 110 4.40 3.93 5.56
N ARG A 111 4.89 3.31 6.64
CA ARG A 111 5.49 1.96 6.58
C ARG A 111 4.47 0.89 6.22
N LEU A 112 3.26 0.95 6.80
CA LEU A 112 2.15 0.08 6.42
C LEU A 112 1.83 0.19 4.93
N ILE A 113 1.68 1.40 4.41
CA ILE A 113 1.42 1.62 2.97
C ILE A 113 2.53 1.00 2.13
N HIS A 114 3.80 1.30 2.41
CA HIS A 114 4.91 0.75 1.62
C HIS A 114 4.97 -0.78 1.65
N SER A 115 4.69 -1.38 2.80
CA SER A 115 4.76 -2.84 2.98
C SER A 115 3.57 -3.53 2.30
N ILE A 116 2.36 -3.01 2.50
CA ILE A 116 1.14 -3.55 1.89
C ILE A 116 1.18 -3.34 0.36
N ASP A 117 1.60 -2.18 -0.12
CA ASP A 117 1.75 -1.92 -1.56
C ASP A 117 2.76 -2.89 -2.19
N ALA A 118 3.88 -3.18 -1.51
CA ALA A 118 4.84 -4.17 -1.99
C ALA A 118 4.18 -5.55 -2.14
N GLU A 119 3.56 -6.07 -1.09
CA GLU A 119 2.92 -7.40 -1.10
C GLU A 119 1.75 -7.49 -2.10
N LEU A 120 0.95 -6.43 -2.22
CA LEU A 120 -0.22 -6.44 -3.11
C LEU A 120 0.12 -6.11 -4.56
N SER A 121 1.26 -5.47 -4.85
CA SER A 121 1.63 -5.03 -6.21
C SER A 121 1.73 -6.16 -7.23
N SER A 122 1.98 -7.39 -6.78
CA SER A 122 2.11 -8.58 -7.63
C SER A 122 0.88 -9.49 -7.62
N SER A 123 -0.18 -9.09 -6.92
CA SER A 123 -1.42 -9.86 -6.80
C SER A 123 -2.25 -9.84 -8.08
N ALA A 124 -3.13 -10.85 -8.21
CA ALA A 124 -4.15 -10.90 -9.27
C ALA A 124 -5.04 -9.64 -9.30
N TYR A 125 -5.30 -9.07 -8.12
CA TYR A 125 -6.09 -7.85 -8.03
C TYR A 125 -5.33 -6.66 -8.59
N ALA A 126 -4.03 -6.53 -8.28
CA ALA A 126 -3.20 -5.46 -8.82
C ALA A 126 -3.06 -5.55 -10.35
N GLU A 127 -2.89 -6.75 -10.90
CA GLU A 127 -2.88 -6.94 -12.37
C GLU A 127 -4.19 -6.48 -13.00
N ARG A 128 -5.32 -6.97 -12.49
CA ARG A 128 -6.66 -6.56 -12.96
C ARG A 128 -6.86 -5.06 -12.89
N TYR A 129 -6.48 -4.45 -11.76
CA TYR A 129 -6.59 -3.01 -11.57
C TYR A 129 -5.70 -2.27 -12.56
N PHE A 130 -4.45 -2.69 -12.74
CA PHE A 130 -3.49 -2.12 -13.69
C PHE A 130 -4.02 -2.15 -15.13
N LEU A 131 -4.47 -3.33 -15.60
CA LEU A 131 -5.00 -3.50 -16.95
C LEU A 131 -6.30 -2.73 -17.16
N HIS A 132 -7.19 -2.71 -16.16
CA HIS A 132 -8.43 -1.93 -16.21
C HIS A 132 -8.15 -0.43 -16.30
N ALA A 133 -7.24 0.09 -15.45
CA ALA A 133 -6.85 1.49 -15.44
C ALA A 133 -6.15 1.90 -16.75
N TRP A 134 -5.30 1.04 -17.31
CA TRP A 134 -4.66 1.26 -18.60
C TRP A 134 -5.67 1.25 -19.74
N ASN A 135 -6.58 0.28 -19.78
CA ASN A 135 -7.62 0.22 -20.81
C ASN A 135 -8.59 1.41 -20.75
N SER A 136 -8.85 1.92 -19.55
CA SER A 136 -9.75 3.06 -19.32
C SER A 136 -9.07 4.42 -19.52
N TRP A 137 -7.76 4.44 -19.82
CA TRP A 137 -7.02 5.68 -20.00
C TRP A 137 -7.34 6.32 -21.36
N SER A 138 -7.83 7.56 -21.32
CA SER A 138 -8.31 8.29 -22.52
C SER A 138 -7.26 8.46 -23.63
N GLU A 139 -5.97 8.48 -23.30
CA GLU A 139 -4.92 8.59 -24.32
C GLU A 139 -4.44 7.24 -24.86
N LEU A 140 -5.03 6.09 -24.48
CA LEU A 140 -4.56 4.74 -24.86
C LEU A 140 -4.16 4.62 -26.34
N ALA A 141 -5.01 5.11 -27.26
CA ALA A 141 -4.75 5.05 -28.70
C ALA A 141 -3.42 5.69 -29.12
N LYS A 142 -3.01 6.79 -28.46
CA LYS A 142 -1.76 7.51 -28.71
C LYS A 142 -0.53 6.71 -28.26
N TYR A 143 -0.69 5.83 -27.28
CA TYR A 143 0.40 5.06 -26.67
C TYR A 143 0.39 3.58 -27.05
N LYS A 144 -0.57 3.14 -27.88
CA LYS A 144 -0.69 1.76 -28.34
C LYS A 144 0.54 1.31 -29.14
N ALA A 145 1.00 2.13 -30.09
CA ALA A 145 2.22 1.86 -30.83
C ALA A 145 3.45 2.27 -30.00
N LEU A 146 4.35 1.33 -29.72
CA LEU A 146 5.58 1.61 -28.98
C LEU A 146 6.72 2.07 -29.92
N PRO A 147 7.62 2.96 -29.48
CA PRO A 147 8.82 3.32 -30.23
C PRO A 147 9.72 2.10 -30.48
N SER A 148 10.39 2.07 -31.63
CA SER A 148 11.42 1.07 -31.93
C SER A 148 12.68 1.25 -31.08
N ASP A 149 13.03 2.50 -30.78
CA ASP A 149 14.15 2.86 -29.91
C ASP A 149 13.90 2.36 -28.47
N PRO A 150 14.78 1.50 -27.91
CA PRO A 150 14.58 0.91 -26.58
C PRO A 150 14.46 1.95 -25.46
N ILE A 151 15.28 3.00 -25.49
CA ILE A 151 15.30 4.01 -24.42
C ILE A 151 13.98 4.80 -24.43
N GLN A 152 13.52 5.23 -25.60
CA GLN A 152 12.23 5.90 -25.73
C GLN A 152 11.06 4.99 -25.38
N ARG A 153 11.14 3.71 -25.73
CA ARG A 153 10.13 2.71 -25.37
C ARG A 153 10.01 2.55 -23.86
N ASP A 154 11.11 2.37 -23.14
CA ASP A 154 11.08 2.20 -21.69
C ASP A 154 10.56 3.45 -20.97
N ARG A 155 10.96 4.65 -21.44
CA ARG A 155 10.42 5.91 -20.96
C ARG A 155 8.91 6.01 -21.19
N ARG A 156 8.42 5.52 -22.33
CA ARG A 156 6.98 5.49 -22.63
C ARG A 156 6.25 4.54 -21.69
N ILE A 157 6.76 3.35 -21.46
CA ILE A 157 6.20 2.39 -20.50
C ILE A 157 6.16 2.98 -19.09
N ALA A 158 7.25 3.58 -18.61
CA ALA A 158 7.27 4.25 -17.31
C ALA A 158 6.23 5.37 -17.22
N LYS A 159 6.00 6.13 -18.30
CA LYS A 159 4.95 7.16 -18.35
C LYS A 159 3.56 6.55 -18.24
N ILE A 160 3.29 5.46 -18.95
CA ILE A 160 2.03 4.72 -18.89
C ILE A 160 1.77 4.26 -17.46
N CYS A 161 2.73 3.55 -16.84
CA CYS A 161 2.59 3.06 -15.46
C CYS A 161 2.23 4.18 -14.48
N ARG A 162 2.94 5.32 -14.55
CA ARG A 162 2.64 6.50 -13.71
C ARG A 162 1.26 7.08 -13.96
N LYS A 163 0.78 7.06 -15.21
CA LYS A 163 -0.55 7.58 -15.55
C LYS A 163 -1.68 6.69 -15.04
N VAL A 164 -1.42 5.39 -14.89
CA VAL A 164 -2.39 4.42 -14.34
C VAL A 164 -2.21 4.21 -12.83
N GLY A 165 -1.38 5.03 -12.17
CA GLY A 165 -1.24 5.04 -10.71
C GLY A 165 -0.14 4.13 -10.15
N PHE A 166 0.72 3.57 -10.99
CA PHE A 166 1.84 2.73 -10.57
C PHE A 166 3.17 3.49 -10.63
N VAL A 167 4.18 2.98 -9.92
CA VAL A 167 5.55 3.45 -10.07
C VAL A 167 6.11 3.10 -11.46
N ALA A 168 7.25 3.69 -11.83
CA ALA A 168 7.97 3.22 -13.00
C ALA A 168 8.44 1.78 -12.75
N PRO A 169 8.29 0.85 -13.71
CA PRO A 169 8.62 -0.54 -13.49
C PRO A 169 10.15 -0.74 -13.43
N ALA A 170 10.60 -1.71 -12.64
CA ALA A 170 11.96 -2.23 -12.66
C ALA A 170 12.24 -2.98 -13.98
N ASP A 171 11.22 -3.68 -14.50
CA ASP A 171 11.27 -4.39 -15.77
C ASP A 171 10.19 -3.86 -16.74
N PRO A 172 10.54 -2.91 -17.63
CA PRO A 172 9.63 -2.43 -18.67
C PRO A 172 9.19 -3.53 -19.64
N ALA A 173 10.00 -4.58 -19.87
CA ALA A 173 9.67 -5.66 -20.79
C ALA A 173 8.51 -6.52 -20.27
N ALA A 174 8.49 -6.81 -18.96
CA ALA A 174 7.36 -7.48 -18.31
C ALA A 174 6.04 -6.71 -18.51
N VAL A 175 6.06 -5.37 -18.39
CA VAL A 175 4.88 -4.53 -18.64
C VAL A 175 4.45 -4.56 -20.12
N ILE A 176 5.40 -4.60 -21.05
CA ILE A 176 5.09 -4.75 -22.48
C ILE A 176 4.40 -6.09 -22.74
N THR A 177 4.86 -7.17 -22.11
CA THR A 177 4.23 -8.50 -22.21
C THR A 177 2.78 -8.46 -21.73
N LEU A 178 2.52 -7.86 -20.56
CA LEU A 178 1.15 -7.64 -20.03
C LEU A 178 0.29 -6.80 -20.97
N GLY A 179 0.85 -5.70 -21.50
CA GLY A 179 0.12 -4.84 -22.42
C GLY A 179 -0.22 -5.53 -23.74
N ARG A 180 0.68 -6.39 -24.25
CA ARG A 180 0.45 -7.16 -25.48
C ARG A 180 -0.59 -8.25 -25.30
N SER A 181 -0.53 -9.01 -24.20
CA SER A 181 -1.52 -10.05 -23.91
C SER A 181 -2.93 -9.47 -23.75
N ALA A 182 -3.05 -8.23 -23.27
CA ALA A 182 -4.30 -7.49 -23.16
C ALA A 182 -4.68 -6.65 -24.40
N GLY A 183 -3.86 -6.64 -25.46
CA GLY A 183 -4.12 -5.87 -26.69
C GLY A 183 -4.00 -4.33 -26.54
N LEU A 184 -3.35 -3.88 -25.47
CA LEU A 184 -3.17 -2.46 -25.09
C LEU A 184 -1.97 -1.82 -25.79
N VAL A 185 -0.99 -2.61 -26.21
CA VAL A 185 0.16 -2.16 -27.01
C VAL A 185 0.49 -3.12 -28.14
N THR A 186 1.18 -2.59 -29.15
CA THR A 186 1.75 -3.32 -30.31
C THR A 186 3.24 -3.03 -30.40
#